data_AF-A0A6N8EYI8-F1
#
_entry.id   AF-A0A6N8EYI8-F1
#
_cell.length_a   1.000
_cell.length_b   1.000
_cell.length_c   1.000
_cell.angle_alpha   90.00
_cell.angle_beta   90.00
_cell.angle_gamma   90.00
#
_symmetry.space_group_name_H-M   'P 1'
#
loop_
_entity.id
_entity.type
_entity.pdbx_description
1 polymer ?
#
loop_
_entity_poly.entity_id
_entity_poly.type
_entity_poly.pdbx_seq_one_letter_code
_entity_poly.pdbx_strand_id
1 'polypeptide(L)'
;MRISVWKTILCSLLASVLLTTAVSCGNKAGPEANSVPPAASTPVRTEAFTDVRGAQWIPLSQVADTLGLRALETDSSARIGYTDVMFEVQPSQRHAVSFGKPVSLPQAPIRQNGQLYMTAASVSALLQSKTAVDPLSGRLNIGPINADGGVAEKNPQIGESNRYGILGVAEHRDEMVAYAKSFLGVPYEFGAAPYEQSKAFDCSSFTRHVFKKFGQDLPRLAKDQAKEGIPVTRDNLQAGDLIFFTVPGRFETDNIPGHVGIYIGNGQFIHTWGDPGVEISPLDTGHWSSVILSMRRMR
;
A
#
# COMPACT_ATOMS: atom_id res chain seq x y z
N MET A 1 -3.95 -98.42 16.36
CA MET A 1 -4.92 -98.90 17.36
C MET A 1 -6.02 -97.84 17.51
N ARG A 2 -7.22 -98.31 17.83
CA ARG A 2 -8.57 -97.69 17.70
C ARG A 2 -8.75 -96.29 18.34
N ILE A 3 -9.42 -95.35 17.64
CA ILE A 3 -10.85 -94.91 17.72
C ILE A 3 -11.15 -93.95 18.89
N SER A 4 -12.00 -92.95 18.60
CA SER A 4 -13.11 -92.47 19.47
C SER A 4 -12.77 -91.31 20.42
N VAL A 5 -13.60 -90.28 20.69
CA VAL A 5 -15.04 -90.04 20.48
C VAL A 5 -15.38 -88.59 20.87
N TRP A 6 -16.29 -87.99 20.09
CA TRP A 6 -17.45 -87.12 20.40
C TRP A 6 -17.37 -85.70 21.01
N LYS A 7 -18.31 -84.92 20.43
CA LYS A 7 -18.93 -83.63 20.77
C LYS A 7 -19.75 -83.64 22.08
N THR A 8 -19.85 -82.46 22.68
CA THR A 8 -21.06 -81.78 23.28
C THR A 8 -20.61 -80.33 23.60
N ILE A 9 -21.20 -79.19 23.22
CA ILE A 9 -22.56 -78.60 23.13
C ILE A 9 -23.23 -78.39 24.51
N LEU A 10 -23.16 -77.17 25.09
CA LEU A 10 -24.21 -76.11 25.17
C LEU A 10 -24.10 -75.20 26.42
N CYS A 11 -24.57 -73.95 26.24
CA CYS A 11 -25.25 -73.04 27.20
C CYS A 11 -24.50 -71.97 28.03
N SER A 12 -24.58 -70.73 27.52
CA SER A 12 -25.16 -69.49 28.11
C SER A 12 -24.65 -68.93 29.44
N LEU A 13 -24.16 -67.67 29.43
CA LEU A 13 -24.81 -66.49 30.07
C LEU A 13 -23.95 -65.19 29.97
N LEU A 14 -24.62 -64.14 29.45
CA LEU A 14 -24.59 -62.70 29.78
C LEU A 14 -23.29 -61.86 29.87
N ALA A 15 -23.33 -60.80 29.06
CA ALA A 15 -23.01 -59.40 29.34
C ALA A 15 -21.53 -58.99 29.55
N SER A 16 -21.00 -58.20 28.61
CA SER A 16 -20.88 -56.75 28.80
C SER A 16 -20.26 -56.05 27.59
N VAL A 17 -20.83 -54.89 27.30
CA VAL A 17 -20.47 -53.87 26.33
C VAL A 17 -18.99 -53.49 26.39
N LEU A 18 -18.32 -53.40 25.23
CA LEU A 18 -17.33 -52.36 24.97
C LEU A 18 -17.04 -52.21 23.46
N LEU A 19 -17.31 -50.99 23.00
CA LEU A 19 -16.90 -50.37 21.75
C LEU A 19 -15.41 -50.63 21.44
N THR A 20 -15.07 -50.95 20.19
CA THR A 20 -14.64 -49.94 19.21
C THR A 20 -14.25 -50.62 17.90
N THR A 21 -14.80 -50.06 16.84
CA THR A 21 -14.62 -50.42 15.44
C THR A 21 -13.29 -49.95 14.89
N ALA A 22 -12.82 -50.71 13.91
CA ALA A 22 -11.73 -50.50 12.99
C ALA A 22 -11.37 -49.03 12.68
N VAL A 23 -10.08 -48.72 12.79
CA VAL A 23 -9.46 -47.56 12.11
C VAL A 23 -9.18 -47.97 10.67
N SER A 24 -9.95 -47.41 9.75
CA SER A 24 -9.69 -47.41 8.31
C SER A 24 -9.12 -46.04 7.91
N CYS A 25 -8.21 -46.07 6.96
CA CYS A 25 -7.40 -44.97 6.42
C CYS A 25 -8.15 -43.69 6.05
N GLY A 26 -7.46 -42.55 6.17
CA GLY A 26 -7.66 -41.43 5.25
C GLY A 26 -7.53 -40.03 5.86
N ASN A 27 -6.56 -39.27 5.34
CA ASN A 27 -6.39 -37.81 5.39
C ASN A 27 -5.81 -37.19 6.67
N LYS A 28 -4.51 -36.88 6.59
CA LYS A 28 -3.87 -35.81 7.37
C LYS A 28 -4.44 -34.48 6.88
N ALA A 29 -5.42 -33.94 7.62
CA ALA A 29 -5.73 -32.52 7.57
C ALA A 29 -4.50 -31.75 8.10
N GLY A 30 -4.03 -30.76 7.34
CA GLY A 30 -3.03 -29.81 7.81
C GLY A 30 -3.53 -29.04 9.03
N PRO A 31 -2.65 -28.40 9.80
CA PRO A 31 -3.06 -27.63 10.96
C PRO A 31 -4.06 -26.56 10.51
N GLU A 32 -5.28 -26.64 11.04
CA GLU A 32 -6.26 -25.57 10.95
C GLU A 32 -5.62 -24.32 11.52
N ALA A 33 -5.27 -23.39 10.63
CA ALA A 33 -4.97 -22.05 11.02
C ALA A 33 -6.27 -21.50 11.63
N ASN A 34 -6.28 -21.37 12.95
CA ASN A 34 -7.17 -20.46 13.65
C ASN A 34 -6.78 -19.03 13.25
N SER A 35 -7.02 -18.66 12.00
CA SER A 35 -7.22 -17.28 11.60
C SER A 35 -8.58 -16.90 12.15
N VAL A 36 -8.61 -16.51 13.42
CA VAL A 36 -9.53 -15.43 13.80
C VAL A 36 -9.02 -14.24 13.00
N PRO A 37 -9.72 -13.79 11.93
CA PRO A 37 -9.37 -12.51 11.35
C PRO A 37 -9.36 -11.49 12.49
N PRO A 38 -8.40 -10.55 12.55
CA PRO A 38 -8.53 -9.43 13.48
C PRO A 38 -9.94 -8.89 13.26
N ALA A 39 -10.72 -8.85 14.35
CA ALA A 39 -12.10 -8.43 14.30
C ALA A 39 -12.16 -7.20 13.40
N ALA A 40 -12.88 -7.32 12.28
CA ALA A 40 -13.18 -6.17 11.44
C ALA A 40 -13.57 -5.06 12.40
N SER A 41 -12.77 -3.99 12.44
CA SER A 41 -12.91 -2.92 13.40
C SER A 41 -14.38 -2.57 13.42
N THR A 42 -15.01 -2.74 14.59
CA THR A 42 -16.42 -2.44 14.76
C THR A 42 -16.64 -1.05 14.19
N PRO A 43 -17.58 -0.82 13.25
CA PRO A 43 -17.65 0.44 12.53
C PRO A 43 -17.78 1.59 13.53
N VAL A 44 -16.70 2.35 13.69
CA VAL A 44 -16.60 3.43 14.68
C VAL A 44 -17.54 4.54 14.22
N ARG A 45 -18.55 4.84 15.04
CA ARG A 45 -19.42 5.99 14.81
C ARG A 45 -18.56 7.24 14.76
N THR A 46 -18.73 8.06 13.72
CA THR A 46 -17.85 9.22 13.54
C THR A 46 -17.91 10.15 14.75
N GLU A 47 -16.77 10.73 15.14
CA GLU A 47 -16.71 11.83 16.11
C GLU A 47 -17.01 13.17 15.45
N ALA A 48 -17.65 13.15 14.27
CA ALA A 48 -18.01 14.35 13.57
C ALA A 48 -19.00 15.20 14.38
N PHE A 49 -18.83 16.51 14.27
CA PHE A 49 -19.76 17.48 14.84
C PHE A 49 -20.32 18.38 13.74
N THR A 50 -21.48 18.97 14.01
CA THR A 50 -22.12 19.92 13.11
C THR A 50 -21.93 21.32 13.67
N ASP A 51 -21.41 22.25 12.88
CA ASP A 51 -21.28 23.65 13.30
C ASP A 51 -22.63 24.40 13.22
N VAL A 52 -22.64 25.63 13.73
CA VAL A 52 -23.83 26.50 13.75
C VAL A 52 -24.38 26.84 12.36
N ARG A 53 -23.62 26.58 11.28
CA ARG A 53 -24.02 26.78 9.88
C ARG A 53 -24.48 25.47 9.23
N GLY A 54 -24.55 24.38 9.99
CA GLY A 54 -24.96 23.07 9.49
C GLY A 54 -23.85 22.29 8.80
N ALA A 55 -22.59 22.75 8.83
CA ALA A 55 -21.48 22.02 8.22
C ALA A 55 -21.02 20.88 9.12
N GLN A 56 -20.95 19.66 8.58
CA GLN A 56 -20.43 18.49 9.28
C GLN A 56 -18.91 18.43 9.16
N TRP A 57 -18.23 18.39 10.31
CA TRP A 57 -16.78 18.36 10.48
C TRP A 57 -16.33 16.97 10.91
N ILE A 58 -15.52 16.33 10.10
CA ILE A 58 -15.09 14.94 10.27
C ILE A 58 -13.61 14.94 10.70
N PRO A 59 -13.22 14.16 11.74
CA PRO A 59 -11.82 13.99 12.10
C PRO A 59 -11.05 13.36 10.95
N LEU A 60 -9.88 13.91 10.64
CA LEU A 60 -9.08 13.47 9.51
C LEU A 60 -8.49 12.06 9.73
N SER A 61 -8.18 11.72 10.99
CA SER A 61 -7.84 10.36 11.41
C SER A 61 -8.92 9.35 11.03
N GLN A 62 -10.20 9.66 11.26
CA GLN A 62 -11.31 8.76 10.90
C GLN A 62 -11.51 8.64 9.39
N VAL A 63 -11.22 9.71 8.63
CA VAL A 63 -11.18 9.63 7.16
C VAL A 63 -10.07 8.67 6.72
N ALA A 64 -8.89 8.77 7.31
CA ALA A 64 -7.77 7.88 7.02
C ALA A 64 -8.12 6.42 7.39
N ASP A 65 -8.63 6.18 8.59
CA ASP A 65 -9.01 4.85 9.09
C ASP A 65 -10.08 4.20 8.19
N THR A 66 -11.08 4.97 7.75
CA THR A 66 -12.14 4.49 6.84
C THR A 66 -11.56 4.04 5.49
N LEU A 67 -10.47 4.68 5.06
CA LEU A 67 -9.76 4.33 3.84
C LEU A 67 -8.67 3.27 4.08
N GLY A 68 -8.47 2.80 5.31
CA GLY A 68 -7.34 1.94 5.68
C GLY A 68 -5.97 2.64 5.61
N LEU A 69 -5.96 3.96 5.48
CA LEU A 69 -4.76 4.80 5.36
C LEU A 69 -4.20 5.14 6.75
N ARG A 70 -2.89 5.43 6.78
CA ARG A 70 -2.22 6.03 7.94
C ARG A 70 -2.36 7.55 7.84
N ALA A 71 -2.67 8.20 8.96
CA ALA A 71 -2.56 9.64 9.12
C ALA A 71 -1.37 9.97 10.03
N LEU A 72 -0.48 10.84 9.55
CA LEU A 72 0.56 11.47 10.36
C LEU A 72 0.20 12.94 10.52
N GLU A 73 -0.22 13.31 11.73
CA GLU A 73 -0.57 14.69 12.07
C GLU A 73 0.56 15.35 12.85
N THR A 74 0.93 16.55 12.43
CA THR A 74 1.85 17.49 13.11
C THR A 74 1.12 18.81 13.33
N ASP A 75 1.60 19.68 14.21
CA ASP A 75 0.97 20.98 14.45
C ASP A 75 0.72 21.78 13.17
N SER A 76 1.61 21.66 12.18
CA SER A 76 1.60 22.39 10.91
C SER A 76 0.94 21.67 9.73
N SER A 77 0.73 20.35 9.78
CA SER A 77 0.16 19.61 8.65
C SER A 77 -0.38 18.24 9.04
N ALA A 78 -1.23 17.68 8.18
CA ALA A 78 -1.54 16.26 8.21
C ALA A 78 -1.23 15.63 6.85
N ARG A 79 -0.62 14.46 6.92
CA ARG A 79 -0.23 13.64 5.78
C ARG A 79 -0.92 12.30 5.88
N ILE A 80 -1.68 11.93 4.86
CA ILE A 80 -2.49 10.70 4.81
C ILE A 80 -2.01 9.85 3.66
N GLY A 81 -1.77 8.56 3.91
CA GLY A 81 -1.22 7.67 2.91
C GLY A 81 -1.04 6.23 3.41
N TYR A 82 -0.43 5.37 2.59
CA TYR A 82 -0.07 4.00 2.98
C TYR A 82 1.44 3.86 3.17
N THR A 83 2.21 3.80 2.08
CA THR A 83 3.70 3.89 1.97
C THR A 83 4.18 5.23 1.42
N ASP A 84 3.26 5.88 0.75
CA ASP A 84 3.38 7.15 0.09
C ASP A 84 2.27 8.05 0.61
N VAL A 85 2.52 9.34 0.72
CA VAL A 85 1.46 10.31 1.03
C VAL A 85 0.61 10.54 -0.20
N MET A 86 -0.67 10.28 -0.02
CA MET A 86 -1.72 10.48 -1.00
C MET A 86 -2.37 11.84 -0.81
N PHE A 87 -2.51 12.28 0.44
CA PHE A 87 -3.16 13.54 0.77
C PHE A 87 -2.34 14.32 1.78
N GLU A 88 -2.14 15.61 1.53
CA GLU A 88 -1.53 16.52 2.49
C GLU A 88 -2.43 17.73 2.68
N VAL A 89 -2.67 18.09 3.93
CA VAL A 89 -3.48 19.26 4.31
C VAL A 89 -2.79 20.06 5.39
N GLN A 90 -3.05 21.36 5.43
CA GLN A 90 -2.53 22.26 6.47
C GLN A 90 -3.71 22.93 7.21
N PRO A 91 -3.66 23.06 8.54
CA PRO A 91 -4.66 23.82 9.29
C PRO A 91 -4.76 25.26 8.77
N SER A 92 -5.97 25.81 8.78
CA SER A 92 -6.25 27.20 8.41
C SER A 92 -5.91 27.58 6.96
N GLN A 93 -5.50 26.61 6.13
CA GLN A 93 -5.25 26.82 4.70
C GLN A 93 -6.24 26.04 3.85
N ARG A 94 -6.64 26.62 2.72
CA ARG A 94 -7.47 25.93 1.72
C ARG A 94 -6.65 25.18 0.66
N HIS A 95 -5.32 25.29 0.70
CA HIS A 95 -4.45 24.54 -0.19
C HIS A 95 -4.18 23.16 0.41
N ALA A 96 -4.31 22.14 -0.42
CA ALA A 96 -4.02 20.77 -0.09
C ALA A 96 -3.34 20.08 -1.27
N VAL A 97 -2.78 18.90 -1.02
CA VAL A 97 -2.26 18.00 -2.06
C VAL A 97 -3.12 16.77 -2.07
N SER A 98 -3.52 16.34 -3.25
CA SER A 98 -4.24 15.10 -3.50
C SER A 98 -3.59 14.37 -4.66
N PHE A 99 -3.14 13.14 -4.40
CA PHE A 99 -2.40 12.31 -5.35
C PHE A 99 -1.17 13.00 -5.95
N GLY A 100 -0.50 13.83 -5.16
CA GLY A 100 0.66 14.62 -5.63
C GLY A 100 0.30 15.85 -6.47
N LYS A 101 -0.99 16.17 -6.66
CA LYS A 101 -1.47 17.38 -7.35
C LYS A 101 -2.04 18.38 -6.34
N PRO A 102 -1.80 19.70 -6.50
CA PRO A 102 -2.44 20.69 -5.66
C PRO A 102 -3.95 20.71 -5.89
N VAL A 103 -4.73 20.79 -4.81
CA VAL A 103 -6.18 20.95 -4.82
C VAL A 103 -6.60 22.08 -3.89
N SER A 104 -7.71 22.74 -4.21
CA SER A 104 -8.31 23.78 -3.37
C SER A 104 -9.49 23.20 -2.60
N LEU A 105 -9.46 23.35 -1.28
CA LEU A 105 -10.53 22.94 -0.38
C LEU A 105 -11.61 24.03 -0.31
N PRO A 106 -12.90 23.68 -0.33
CA PRO A 106 -14.00 24.62 -0.08
C PRO A 106 -13.85 25.35 1.26
N GLN A 107 -13.39 24.65 2.29
CA GLN A 107 -13.15 25.20 3.62
C GLN A 107 -11.83 24.68 4.20
N ALA A 108 -11.11 25.56 4.91
CA ALA A 108 -9.85 25.20 5.53
C ALA A 108 -10.08 24.17 6.66
N PRO A 109 -9.17 23.18 6.82
CA PRO A 109 -9.16 22.32 7.98
C PRO A 109 -8.98 23.14 9.27
N ILE A 110 -9.58 22.68 10.36
CA ILE A 110 -9.46 23.29 11.69
C ILE A 110 -8.84 22.31 12.67
N ARG A 111 -8.07 22.83 13.63
CA ARG A 111 -7.62 22.04 14.79
C ARG A 111 -8.59 22.25 15.94
N GLN A 112 -9.07 21.16 16.52
CA GLN A 112 -9.86 21.16 17.75
C GLN A 112 -9.40 19.98 18.62
N ASN A 113 -9.13 20.24 19.90
CA ASN A 113 -8.68 19.22 20.86
C ASN A 113 -7.47 18.39 20.38
N GLY A 114 -6.53 19.01 19.67
CA GLY A 114 -5.33 18.35 19.16
C GLY A 114 -5.51 17.54 17.87
N GLN A 115 -6.73 17.45 17.32
CA GLN A 115 -7.04 16.73 16.09
C GLN A 115 -7.42 17.69 14.95
N LEU A 116 -7.09 17.31 13.72
CA LEU A 116 -7.54 18.02 12.51
C LEU A 116 -8.93 17.55 12.07
N TYR A 117 -9.80 18.50 11.78
CA TYR A 117 -11.15 18.29 11.25
C TYR A 117 -11.30 18.95 9.89
N MET A 118 -12.06 18.30 9.02
CA MET A 118 -12.42 18.82 7.70
C MET A 118 -13.91 18.67 7.45
N THR A 119 -14.51 19.61 6.72
CA THR A 119 -15.90 19.46 6.32
C THR A 119 -16.07 18.32 5.31
N ALA A 120 -17.24 17.67 5.28
CA ALA A 120 -17.53 16.63 4.29
C ALA A 120 -17.29 17.07 2.83
N ALA A 121 -17.57 18.33 2.50
CA ALA A 121 -17.27 18.92 1.21
C ALA A 121 -15.75 19.04 0.94
N SER A 122 -14.96 19.37 1.96
CA SER A 122 -13.51 19.45 1.85
C SER A 122 -12.85 18.08 1.80
N VAL A 123 -13.39 17.09 2.52
CA VAL A 123 -13.00 15.68 2.35
C VAL A 123 -13.33 15.21 0.94
N SER A 124 -14.50 15.55 0.41
CA SER A 124 -14.88 15.20 -0.97
C SER A 124 -13.90 15.78 -2.01
N ALA A 125 -13.54 17.05 -1.84
CA ALA A 125 -12.58 17.73 -2.70
C ALA A 125 -11.17 17.13 -2.59
N LEU A 126 -10.74 16.80 -1.37
CA LEU A 126 -9.45 16.16 -1.10
C LEU A 126 -9.35 14.77 -1.72
N LEU A 127 -10.39 13.94 -1.56
CA LEU A 127 -10.42 12.57 -2.07
C LEU A 127 -10.81 12.47 -3.55
N GLN A 128 -11.20 13.58 -4.18
CA GLN A 128 -11.79 13.61 -5.52
C GLN A 128 -12.95 12.60 -5.67
N SER A 129 -13.74 12.47 -4.60
CA SER A 129 -14.85 11.53 -4.51
C SER A 129 -15.99 12.12 -3.69
N LYS A 130 -17.22 11.65 -3.91
CA LYS A 130 -18.36 12.10 -3.09
C LYS A 130 -18.23 11.52 -1.68
N THR A 131 -18.20 12.40 -0.69
CA THR A 131 -18.19 12.04 0.73
C THR A 131 -19.38 12.65 1.45
N ALA A 132 -20.09 11.83 2.24
CA ALA A 132 -21.22 12.27 3.06
C ALA A 132 -21.22 11.52 4.40
N VAL A 133 -21.68 12.18 5.46
CA VAL A 133 -22.00 11.50 6.72
C VAL A 133 -23.50 11.21 6.73
N ASP A 134 -23.86 9.94 6.90
CA ASP A 134 -25.24 9.51 7.04
C ASP A 134 -25.88 10.16 8.29
N PRO A 135 -26.97 10.95 8.15
CA PRO A 135 -27.55 11.72 9.25
C PRO A 135 -28.13 10.87 10.38
N LEU A 136 -28.54 9.63 10.09
CA LEU A 136 -29.23 8.75 11.04
C LEU A 136 -28.24 7.86 11.81
N SER A 137 -27.25 7.34 11.11
CA SER A 137 -26.27 6.40 11.64
C SER A 137 -24.94 7.06 12.04
N GLY A 138 -24.67 8.30 11.57
CA GLY A 138 -23.37 8.95 11.79
C GLY A 138 -22.23 8.22 11.08
N ARG A 139 -22.51 7.55 9.96
CA ARG A 139 -21.50 6.77 9.22
C ARG A 139 -20.92 7.61 8.09
N LEU A 140 -19.61 7.59 7.95
CA LEU A 140 -18.91 8.20 6.83
C LEU A 140 -19.03 7.30 5.60
N ASN A 141 -19.67 7.83 4.55
CA ASN A 141 -19.77 7.17 3.24
C ASN A 141 -18.84 7.88 2.26
N ILE A 142 -17.86 7.15 1.73
CA ILE A 142 -16.92 7.65 0.72
C ILE A 142 -17.16 6.85 -0.55
N GLY A 143 -17.44 7.55 -1.66
CA GLY A 143 -17.56 6.94 -2.98
C GLY A 143 -16.23 6.40 -3.51
N PRO A 144 -16.22 5.77 -4.70
CA PRO A 144 -14.98 5.34 -5.34
C PRO A 144 -14.02 6.52 -5.53
N ILE A 145 -12.75 6.32 -5.17
CA ILE A 145 -11.70 7.34 -5.29
C ILE A 145 -11.06 7.23 -6.68
N ASN A 146 -11.15 8.31 -7.44
CA ASN A 146 -10.62 8.42 -8.80
C ASN A 146 -9.34 9.25 -8.77
N ALA A 147 -8.17 8.59 -8.72
CA ALA A 147 -6.85 9.26 -8.76
C ALA A 147 -6.53 9.84 -10.16
N ASP A 148 -7.34 9.49 -11.15
CA ASP A 148 -7.25 9.84 -12.56
C ASP A 148 -7.99 11.14 -12.93
N GLY A 149 -8.50 11.89 -11.93
CA GLY A 149 -9.16 13.19 -12.06
C GLY A 149 -8.80 13.94 -13.34
N GLY A 150 -9.64 13.75 -14.36
CA GLY A 150 -9.32 14.13 -15.73
C GLY A 150 -9.28 15.64 -15.88
N VAL A 151 -8.07 16.20 -16.01
CA VAL A 151 -7.75 17.26 -16.96
C VAL A 151 -6.29 17.06 -17.39
N ALA A 152 -6.11 16.78 -18.68
CA ALA A 152 -4.82 16.95 -19.32
C ALA A 152 -4.56 18.46 -19.42
N GLU A 153 -3.77 19.02 -18.51
CA GLU A 153 -3.13 20.31 -18.75
C GLU A 153 -1.72 20.06 -19.29
N LYS A 154 -1.63 20.05 -20.62
CA LYS A 154 -0.42 20.51 -21.30
C LYS A 154 -0.22 21.96 -20.90
N ASN A 155 0.91 22.29 -20.31
CA ASN A 155 1.52 23.57 -20.61
C ASN A 155 3.06 23.44 -20.66
N PRO A 156 3.69 23.76 -21.80
CA PRO A 156 5.13 23.81 -21.92
C PRO A 156 5.69 25.17 -21.48
N GLN A 157 7.02 25.21 -21.32
CA GLN A 157 7.90 26.39 -21.25
C GLN A 157 8.25 26.92 -19.85
N ILE A 158 9.39 26.43 -19.34
CA ILE A 158 10.52 27.23 -18.81
C ILE A 158 11.76 26.41 -19.20
N GLY A 159 12.67 26.83 -20.08
CA GLY A 159 13.47 28.06 -20.06
C GLY A 159 14.92 27.62 -19.89
N GLU A 160 15.73 27.84 -20.92
CA GLU A 160 17.05 27.25 -21.20
C GLU A 160 18.07 27.32 -20.04
N SER A 161 18.65 26.16 -19.68
CA SER A 161 20.11 25.93 -19.67
C SER A 161 20.46 24.60 -18.96
N ASN A 162 20.26 23.46 -19.61
CA ASN A 162 21.25 22.37 -19.59
C ASN A 162 20.91 21.32 -20.66
N ARG A 163 21.74 21.23 -21.70
CA ARG A 163 21.66 20.24 -22.76
C ARG A 163 22.26 18.90 -22.30
N TYR A 164 21.78 18.35 -21.18
CA TYR A 164 21.99 16.93 -20.91
C TYR A 164 20.87 16.19 -21.64
N GLY A 165 21.25 15.40 -22.64
CA GLY A 165 20.32 14.67 -23.50
C GLY A 165 19.29 13.91 -22.67
N ILE A 166 18.07 13.85 -23.16
CA ILE A 166 17.02 12.99 -22.61
C ILE A 166 17.50 11.56 -22.84
N LEU A 167 18.23 11.04 -21.87
CA LEU A 167 18.76 9.68 -21.87
C LEU A 167 17.58 8.75 -21.61
N GLY A 168 17.06 8.10 -22.64
CA GLY A 168 16.00 7.12 -22.46
C GLY A 168 16.45 6.00 -21.53
N VAL A 169 15.56 5.54 -20.64
CA VAL A 169 15.83 4.48 -19.66
C VAL A 169 16.43 3.23 -20.31
N ALA A 170 15.92 2.85 -21.48
CA ALA A 170 16.36 1.67 -22.20
C ALA A 170 17.80 1.76 -22.72
N GLU A 171 18.25 2.97 -23.08
CA GLU A 171 19.56 3.24 -23.67
C GLU A 171 20.65 3.50 -22.62
N HIS A 172 20.27 3.89 -21.40
CA HIS A 172 21.19 4.37 -20.36
C HIS A 172 20.97 3.69 -19.00
N ARG A 173 20.72 2.38 -19.01
CA ARG A 173 20.43 1.59 -17.80
C ARG A 173 21.55 1.68 -16.76
N ASP A 174 22.81 1.62 -17.19
CA ASP A 174 23.96 1.70 -16.28
C ASP A 174 24.07 3.08 -15.62
N GLU A 175 23.79 4.14 -16.36
CA GLU A 175 23.75 5.51 -15.83
C GLU A 175 22.58 5.71 -14.88
N MET A 176 21.43 5.11 -15.16
CA MET A 176 20.29 5.09 -14.23
C MET A 176 20.66 4.40 -12.92
N VAL A 177 21.29 3.24 -12.98
CA VAL A 177 21.74 2.53 -11.78
C VAL A 177 22.76 3.35 -11.01
N ALA A 178 23.74 3.96 -11.69
CA ALA A 178 24.72 4.83 -11.05
C ALA A 178 24.04 6.05 -10.39
N TYR A 179 23.07 6.66 -11.07
CA TYR A 179 22.31 7.77 -10.53
C TYR A 179 21.50 7.37 -9.30
N ALA A 180 20.79 6.24 -9.36
CA ALA A 180 20.05 5.70 -8.21
C ALA A 180 20.98 5.45 -7.01
N LYS A 181 22.16 4.87 -7.25
CA LYS A 181 23.18 4.60 -6.22
C LYS A 181 23.75 5.87 -5.58
N SER A 182 23.72 7.01 -6.27
CA SER A 182 24.18 8.29 -5.70
C SER A 182 23.35 8.77 -4.51
N PHE A 183 22.17 8.18 -4.31
CA PHE A 183 21.27 8.48 -3.20
C PHE A 183 21.37 7.50 -2.03
N LEU A 184 22.28 6.52 -2.04
CA LEU A 184 22.46 5.58 -0.92
C LEU A 184 22.58 6.33 0.41
N GLY A 185 21.80 5.90 1.40
CA GLY A 185 21.73 6.52 2.73
C GLY A 185 20.88 7.79 2.82
N VAL A 186 20.28 8.27 1.72
CA VAL A 186 19.27 9.34 1.82
C VAL A 186 18.10 8.84 2.69
N PRO A 187 17.70 9.59 3.74
CA PRO A 187 16.69 9.12 4.68
C PRO A 187 15.35 8.79 4.04
N TYR A 188 14.69 7.79 4.61
CA TYR A 188 13.29 7.52 4.29
C TYR A 188 12.40 8.53 5.03
N GLU A 189 11.54 9.22 4.29
CA GLU A 189 10.46 10.02 4.84
C GLU A 189 9.16 9.59 4.18
N PHE A 190 8.24 9.06 4.99
CA PHE A 190 6.92 8.69 4.54
C PHE A 190 6.21 9.89 3.90
N GLY A 191 5.95 9.81 2.60
CA GLY A 191 5.34 10.92 1.88
C GLY A 191 6.26 12.07 1.54
N ALA A 192 7.56 11.80 1.41
CA ALA A 192 8.53 12.83 1.09
C ALA A 192 8.02 13.76 -0.03
N ALA A 193 8.14 15.06 0.22
CA ALA A 193 8.05 16.09 -0.81
C ALA A 193 9.14 15.85 -1.87
N PRO A 194 9.13 16.55 -3.03
CA PRO A 194 10.23 16.44 -3.99
C PRO A 194 11.59 16.55 -3.32
N TYR A 195 12.54 15.70 -3.72
CA TYR A 195 13.86 15.57 -3.08
C TYR A 195 14.58 16.92 -2.92
N GLU A 196 14.39 17.84 -3.87
CA GLU A 196 14.94 19.18 -3.84
C GLU A 196 14.54 19.96 -2.57
N GLN A 197 13.34 19.67 -2.03
CA GLN A 197 12.73 20.31 -0.87
C GLN A 197 12.96 19.51 0.42
N SER A 198 12.71 18.20 0.40
CA SER A 198 12.74 17.36 1.61
C SER A 198 14.13 16.82 1.95
N LYS A 199 15.00 16.64 0.95
CA LYS A 199 16.25 15.86 1.07
C LYS A 199 16.02 14.43 1.58
N ALA A 200 14.82 13.90 1.37
CA ALA A 200 14.40 12.56 1.78
C ALA A 200 13.55 11.91 0.68
N PHE A 201 13.31 10.61 0.80
CA PHE A 201 12.47 9.86 -0.13
C PHE A 201 11.48 8.92 0.58
N ASP A 202 10.35 8.66 -0.04
CA ASP A 202 9.68 7.36 0.10
C ASP A 202 9.93 6.50 -1.14
N CYS A 203 9.45 5.24 -1.11
CA CYS A 203 9.78 4.27 -2.14
C CYS A 203 9.42 4.73 -3.56
N SER A 204 8.23 5.33 -3.73
CA SER A 204 7.74 5.72 -5.05
C SER A 204 8.22 7.11 -5.49
N SER A 205 8.47 8.03 -4.56
CA SER A 205 9.12 9.32 -4.88
C SER A 205 10.58 9.13 -5.28
N PHE A 206 11.28 8.14 -4.69
CA PHE A 206 12.62 7.74 -5.12
C PHE A 206 12.64 7.24 -6.56
N THR A 207 11.81 6.24 -6.89
CA THR A 207 11.73 5.71 -8.26
C THR A 207 11.32 6.81 -9.24
N ARG A 208 10.32 7.63 -8.90
CA ARG A 208 9.91 8.76 -9.72
C ARG A 208 11.04 9.75 -9.95
N HIS A 209 11.80 10.10 -8.92
CA HIS A 209 12.92 11.04 -9.03
C HIS A 209 14.02 10.50 -9.94
N VAL A 210 14.39 9.22 -9.78
CA VAL A 210 15.36 8.55 -10.64
C VAL A 210 14.87 8.55 -12.09
N PHE A 211 13.68 8.03 -12.37
CA PHE A 211 13.16 7.90 -13.73
C PHE A 211 12.91 9.23 -14.42
N LYS A 212 12.51 10.28 -13.68
CA LYS A 212 12.31 11.62 -14.24
C LYS A 212 13.58 12.18 -14.86
N LYS A 213 14.77 11.88 -14.30
CA LYS A 213 16.05 12.27 -14.90
C LYS A 213 16.29 11.63 -16.27
N PHE A 214 15.72 10.45 -16.49
CA PHE A 214 15.82 9.68 -17.74
C PHE A 214 14.56 9.82 -18.61
N GLY A 215 13.85 10.94 -18.47
CA GLY A 215 12.73 11.31 -19.35
C GLY A 215 11.39 10.62 -19.07
N GLN A 216 11.30 9.79 -18.03
CA GLN A 216 10.07 9.08 -17.66
C GLN A 216 9.44 9.69 -16.41
N ASP A 217 8.32 10.41 -16.57
CA ASP A 217 7.53 10.87 -15.42
C ASP A 217 6.64 9.73 -14.94
N LEU A 218 6.90 9.24 -13.73
CA LEU A 218 6.13 8.18 -13.10
C LEU A 218 5.02 8.76 -12.21
N PRO A 219 3.88 8.06 -12.06
CA PRO A 219 2.88 8.40 -11.04
C PRO A 219 3.46 8.46 -9.63
N ARG A 220 2.82 9.24 -8.75
CA ARG A 220 3.29 9.44 -7.37
C ARG A 220 3.19 8.19 -6.49
N LEU A 221 2.31 7.25 -6.79
CA LEU A 221 2.04 6.09 -5.92
C LEU A 221 2.58 4.79 -6.52
N ALA A 222 3.15 3.91 -5.69
CA ALA A 222 3.66 2.61 -6.15
C ALA A 222 2.60 1.78 -6.90
N LYS A 223 1.34 1.76 -6.42
CA LYS A 223 0.22 1.06 -7.09
C LYS A 223 -0.12 1.57 -8.48
N ASP A 224 0.14 2.85 -8.74
CA ASP A 224 -0.12 3.45 -10.05
C ASP A 224 1.09 3.31 -10.97
N GLN A 225 2.31 3.41 -10.43
CA GLN A 225 3.53 3.01 -11.15
C GLN A 225 3.47 1.55 -11.64
N ALA A 226 2.84 0.66 -10.85
CA ALA A 226 2.65 -0.75 -11.22
C ALA A 226 1.73 -0.97 -12.43
N LYS A 227 1.01 0.05 -12.88
CA LYS A 227 0.16 0.02 -14.08
C LYS A 227 0.88 0.55 -15.33
N GLU A 228 2.04 1.19 -15.14
CA GLU A 228 2.85 1.75 -16.22
C GLU A 228 3.73 0.70 -16.90
N GLY A 229 4.23 1.05 -18.08
CA GLY A 229 5.17 0.24 -18.83
C GLY A 229 4.60 -1.11 -19.30
N ILE A 230 5.48 -2.10 -19.46
CA ILE A 230 5.11 -3.47 -19.84
C ILE A 230 5.43 -4.46 -18.71
N PRO A 231 4.61 -5.51 -18.50
CA PRO A 231 4.96 -6.60 -17.59
C PRO A 231 6.30 -7.26 -17.97
N VAL A 232 7.07 -7.64 -16.95
CA VAL A 232 8.32 -8.39 -17.11
C VAL A 232 8.29 -9.63 -16.22
N THR A 233 8.79 -10.75 -16.72
CA THR A 233 8.99 -11.98 -15.94
C THR A 233 10.36 -11.96 -15.27
N ARG A 234 10.53 -12.73 -14.18
CA ARG A 234 11.79 -12.78 -13.42
C ARG A 234 13.01 -13.07 -14.32
N ASP A 235 12.87 -14.03 -15.24
CA ASP A 235 13.96 -14.44 -16.15
C ASP A 235 14.35 -13.37 -17.18
N ASN A 236 13.48 -12.39 -17.40
CA ASN A 236 13.68 -11.31 -18.37
C ASN A 236 14.06 -9.98 -17.70
N LEU A 237 14.31 -9.97 -16.39
CA LEU A 237 14.66 -8.77 -15.64
C LEU A 237 15.93 -8.10 -16.18
N GLN A 238 15.87 -6.80 -16.36
CA GLN A 238 16.99 -5.95 -16.77
C GLN A 238 17.14 -4.78 -15.80
N ALA A 239 18.37 -4.33 -15.59
CA ALA A 239 18.65 -3.16 -14.77
C ALA A 239 17.78 -1.97 -15.20
N GLY A 240 17.12 -1.30 -14.26
CA GLY A 240 16.14 -0.25 -14.54
C GLY A 240 14.69 -0.75 -14.66
N ASP A 241 14.41 -2.03 -14.52
CA ASP A 241 13.02 -2.49 -14.34
C ASP A 241 12.53 -2.17 -12.92
N LEU A 242 11.26 -1.80 -12.77
CA LEU A 242 10.63 -1.60 -11.46
C LEU A 242 10.10 -2.93 -10.92
N ILE A 243 10.35 -3.19 -9.65
CA ILE A 243 9.85 -4.35 -8.92
C ILE A 243 8.86 -3.85 -7.87
N PHE A 244 7.67 -4.43 -7.88
CA PHE A 244 6.57 -4.09 -7.00
C PHE A 244 6.33 -5.19 -6.00
N PHE A 245 6.14 -4.79 -4.75
CA PHE A 245 5.96 -5.70 -3.63
C PHE A 245 4.66 -5.41 -2.89
N THR A 246 4.07 -6.45 -2.33
CA THR A 246 3.03 -6.32 -1.32
C THR A 246 3.63 -5.95 0.03
N VAL A 247 2.82 -5.38 0.90
CA VAL A 247 3.18 -5.21 2.31
C VAL A 247 2.11 -5.98 3.09
N PRO A 248 2.42 -7.20 3.58
CA PRO A 248 1.40 -8.07 4.17
C PRO A 248 0.62 -7.41 5.31
N GLY A 249 -0.70 -7.61 5.32
CA GLY A 249 -1.59 -7.06 6.35
C GLY A 249 -1.81 -5.55 6.26
N ARG A 250 -1.34 -4.91 5.18
CA ARG A 250 -1.43 -3.46 4.99
C ARG A 250 -2.62 -3.02 4.14
N PHE A 251 -3.17 -3.91 3.33
CA PHE A 251 -4.34 -3.66 2.51
C PHE A 251 -5.39 -4.74 2.77
N GLU A 252 -6.62 -4.53 2.29
CA GLU A 252 -7.69 -5.54 2.36
C GLU A 252 -7.27 -6.89 1.75
N THR A 253 -6.38 -6.83 0.75
CA THR A 253 -5.77 -8.01 0.14
C THR A 253 -4.28 -7.79 -0.07
N ASP A 254 -3.48 -8.85 0.07
CA ASP A 254 -2.03 -8.80 -0.14
C ASP A 254 -1.64 -8.77 -1.63
N ASN A 255 -2.55 -8.36 -2.53
CA ASN A 255 -2.32 -8.26 -3.98
C ASN A 255 -2.15 -6.81 -4.47
N ILE A 256 -2.07 -5.84 -3.55
CA ILE A 256 -1.92 -4.42 -3.88
C ILE A 256 -0.45 -4.00 -3.71
N PRO A 257 0.17 -3.39 -4.74
CA PRO A 257 1.53 -2.86 -4.62
C PRO A 257 1.64 -1.80 -3.52
N GLY A 258 2.35 -2.17 -2.46
CA GLY A 258 2.63 -1.33 -1.30
C GLY A 258 4.08 -0.88 -1.22
N HIS A 259 4.97 -1.40 -2.04
CA HIS A 259 6.37 -0.96 -2.09
C HIS A 259 6.90 -1.11 -3.51
N VAL A 260 7.91 -0.32 -3.85
CA VAL A 260 8.56 -0.35 -5.16
C VAL A 260 10.06 -0.14 -5.02
N GLY A 261 10.84 -0.79 -5.89
CA GLY A 261 12.27 -0.56 -6.06
C GLY A 261 12.71 -0.73 -7.50
N ILE A 262 13.95 -0.34 -7.79
CA ILE A 262 14.56 -0.42 -9.13
C ILE A 262 15.51 -1.62 -9.14
N TYR A 263 15.29 -2.57 -10.04
CA TYR A 263 16.24 -3.66 -10.26
C TYR A 263 17.57 -3.11 -10.78
N ILE A 264 18.69 -3.53 -10.22
CA ILE A 264 20.03 -3.03 -10.57
C ILE A 264 20.95 -4.12 -11.13
N GLY A 265 20.39 -5.28 -11.49
CA GLY A 265 21.14 -6.45 -11.94
C GLY A 265 21.57 -7.37 -10.79
N ASN A 266 22.12 -8.53 -11.15
CA ASN A 266 22.71 -9.51 -10.22
C ASN A 266 21.81 -9.93 -9.05
N GLY A 267 20.50 -10.03 -9.26
CA GLY A 267 19.56 -10.39 -8.18
C GLY A 267 19.45 -9.32 -7.09
N GLN A 268 19.79 -8.07 -7.39
CA GLN A 268 19.73 -6.94 -6.46
C GLN A 268 18.80 -5.85 -6.96
N PHE A 269 18.22 -5.11 -6.01
CA PHE A 269 17.42 -3.94 -6.30
C PHE A 269 17.70 -2.82 -5.30
N ILE A 270 17.56 -1.58 -5.72
CA ILE A 270 17.71 -0.39 -4.90
C ILE A 270 16.32 0.18 -4.57
N HIS A 271 16.09 0.50 -3.30
CA HIS A 271 14.82 1.02 -2.80
C HIS A 271 15.07 1.87 -1.55
N THR A 272 14.00 2.40 -0.95
CA THR A 272 14.10 3.07 0.34
C THR A 272 12.95 2.65 1.25
N TRP A 273 13.27 2.30 2.49
CA TRP A 273 12.30 1.94 3.53
C TRP A 273 12.90 2.17 4.90
N GLY A 274 12.25 2.96 5.76
CA GLY A 274 12.71 3.20 7.14
C GLY A 274 14.19 3.57 7.24
N ASP A 275 14.85 3.18 8.32
CA ASP A 275 16.31 3.24 8.41
C ASP A 275 16.93 2.01 7.72
N PRO A 276 18.03 2.17 6.94
CA PRO A 276 18.91 3.35 6.84
C PRO A 276 18.52 4.35 5.71
N GLY A 277 17.33 4.26 5.15
CA GLY A 277 16.90 5.07 4.02
C GLY A 277 17.08 4.35 2.69
N VAL A 278 17.67 5.00 1.69
CA VAL A 278 17.97 4.36 0.39
C VAL A 278 19.04 3.30 0.57
N GLU A 279 18.73 2.07 0.18
CA GLU A 279 19.58 0.90 0.35
C GLU A 279 19.46 -0.08 -0.83
N ILE A 280 20.41 -1.02 -0.89
CA ILE A 280 20.40 -2.13 -1.85
C ILE A 280 20.08 -3.41 -1.10
N SER A 281 19.05 -4.11 -1.57
CA SER A 281 18.62 -5.39 -1.01
C SER A 281 18.73 -6.52 -2.03
N PRO A 282 18.98 -7.77 -1.57
CA PRO A 282 18.86 -8.94 -2.42
C PRO A 282 17.38 -9.20 -2.75
N LEU A 283 17.11 -9.55 -4.01
CA LEU A 283 15.77 -9.84 -4.52
C LEU A 283 15.36 -11.29 -4.28
N ASP A 284 16.32 -12.21 -4.31
CA ASP A 284 16.09 -13.66 -4.30
C ASP A 284 16.16 -14.27 -2.89
N THR A 285 16.50 -13.50 -1.86
CA THR A 285 16.67 -14.00 -0.49
C THR A 285 16.04 -13.08 0.54
N GLY A 286 15.59 -13.65 1.66
CA GLY A 286 15.03 -12.89 2.78
C GLY A 286 13.61 -12.39 2.52
N HIS A 287 13.20 -11.35 3.26
CA HIS A 287 11.83 -10.83 3.25
C HIS A 287 11.31 -10.49 1.85
N TRP A 288 12.10 -9.75 1.06
CA TRP A 288 11.67 -9.24 -0.25
C TRP A 288 11.29 -10.34 -1.24
N SER A 289 11.94 -11.50 -1.16
CA SER A 289 11.68 -12.63 -2.05
C SER A 289 10.26 -13.19 -1.93
N SER A 290 9.65 -13.11 -0.75
CA SER A 290 8.31 -13.67 -0.48
C SER A 290 7.17 -12.71 -0.75
N VAL A 291 7.46 -11.43 -1.05
CA VAL A 291 6.44 -10.37 -1.16
C VAL A 291 6.42 -9.71 -2.54
N ILE A 292 7.11 -10.25 -3.54
CA ILE A 292 7.07 -9.76 -4.92
C ILE A 292 5.68 -9.98 -5.52
N LEU A 293 5.11 -8.93 -6.12
CA LEU A 293 3.84 -8.98 -6.83
C LEU A 293 4.00 -8.94 -8.35
N SER A 294 4.79 -7.99 -8.85
CA SER A 294 4.96 -7.81 -10.30
C SER A 294 6.24 -7.06 -10.63
N MET A 295 6.69 -7.18 -11.88
CA MET A 295 7.78 -6.38 -12.42
C MET A 295 7.33 -5.64 -13.68
N ARG A 296 7.78 -4.40 -13.85
CA ARG A 296 7.45 -3.55 -15.00
C ARG A 296 8.70 -2.93 -15.62
N ARG A 297 8.73 -2.91 -16.95
CA ARG A 297 9.73 -2.16 -17.73
C ARG A 297 9.09 -0.91 -18.30
N MET A 298 9.67 0.24 -17.97
CA MET A 298 9.25 1.53 -18.55
C MET A 298 9.73 1.65 -20.00
N ARG A 299 9.05 2.49 -20.78
CA ARG A 299 9.33 2.69 -22.21
C ARG A 299 10.28 3.86 -22.45
#